data_AF-A0A8T4J7I7-F1
#
_entry.id   AF-A0A8T4J7I7-F1
#
_cell.length_a   1.000
_cell.length_b   1.000
_cell.length_c   1.000
_cell.angle_alpha   90.00
_cell.angle_beta   90.00
_cell.angle_gamma   90.00
#
_symmetry.space_group_name_H-M   'P 1'
#
loop_
_entity.id
_entity.type
_entity.pdbx_description
1 polymer ?
#
loop_
_entity_poly.entity_id
_entity_poly.type
_entity_poly.pdbx_seq_one_letter_code
_entity_poly.pdbx_strand_id
1 'polypeptide(L)'
;MTHSQVEPKTSAEDAGPGSRVPAGRSWLDRYFHISDRGSTLAREVRGGVTTFMAMAYIVLLNPVILSVPDASKATLDAGQVTTATAFAA
;
A
#
# COMPACT_ATOMS: atom_id res chain seq x y z
N MET A 1 56.88 23.97 -26.93
CA MET A 1 56.06 23.93 -25.70
C MET A 1 54.64 23.53 -26.10
N THR A 2 54.38 22.23 -26.24
CA THR A 2 53.07 21.68 -26.59
C THR A 2 52.38 21.27 -25.29
N HIS A 3 51.36 22.04 -24.89
CA HIS A 3 50.54 21.72 -23.73
C HIS A 3 49.61 20.56 -24.08
N SER A 4 49.97 19.36 -23.63
CA SER A 4 49.10 18.19 -23.65
C SER A 4 47.98 18.41 -22.64
N GLN A 5 46.78 18.74 -23.13
CA GLN A 5 45.58 18.82 -22.31
C GLN A 5 45.27 17.41 -21.79
N VAL A 6 45.41 17.21 -20.48
CA VAL A 6 44.91 16.02 -19.80
C VAL A 6 43.38 16.17 -19.75
N GLU A 7 42.69 15.56 -20.71
CA GLU A 7 41.25 15.36 -20.63
C GLU A 7 40.93 14.56 -19.35
N PRO A 8 40.06 15.05 -18.45
CA PRO A 8 39.59 14.25 -17.34
C PRO A 8 38.57 13.26 -17.92
N LYS A 9 39.04 12.08 -18.35
CA LYS A 9 38.17 10.95 -18.64
C LYS A 9 37.61 10.42 -17.33
N THR A 10 36.51 11.01 -16.87
CA THR A 10 35.59 10.29 -15.98
C THR A 10 35.02 9.14 -16.80
N SER A 11 35.66 7.97 -16.73
CA SER A 11 35.06 6.75 -17.28
C SER A 11 33.88 6.38 -16.39
N ALA A 12 32.77 6.01 -17.03
CA ALA A 12 31.60 5.47 -16.34
C ALA A 12 31.90 4.20 -15.51
N GLU A 13 33.09 3.60 -15.69
CA GLU A 13 33.61 2.48 -14.90
C GLU A 13 33.99 2.84 -13.46
N ASP A 14 34.21 4.11 -13.14
CA ASP A 14 34.50 4.54 -11.75
C ASP A 14 33.23 4.75 -10.91
N ALA A 15 32.06 4.60 -11.54
CA ALA A 15 30.81 4.42 -10.83
C ALA A 15 30.72 2.97 -10.34
N GLY A 16 31.45 2.66 -9.26
CA GLY A 16 31.24 1.44 -8.50
C GLY A 16 29.75 1.23 -8.21
N PRO A 17 29.29 -0.01 -7.93
CA PRO A 17 27.88 -0.33 -7.67
C PRO A 17 27.46 0.31 -6.35
N GLY A 18 27.27 1.62 -6.36
CA GLY A 18 26.73 2.38 -5.28
C GLY A 18 25.30 1.93 -5.13
N SER A 19 25.04 1.09 -4.13
CA SER A 19 23.73 1.04 -3.52
C SER A 19 23.45 2.48 -3.09
N ARG A 20 22.70 3.23 -3.90
CA ARG A 20 22.16 4.52 -3.49
C ARG A 20 21.29 4.20 -2.29
N VAL A 21 21.85 4.31 -1.08
CA VAL A 21 21.04 4.35 0.14
C VAL A 21 20.16 5.58 -0.05
N PRO A 22 18.84 5.41 -0.22
CA PRO A 22 17.99 6.52 -0.57
C PRO A 22 18.12 7.59 0.52
N ALA A 23 18.43 8.81 0.08
CA ALA A 23 18.58 9.96 0.94
C ALA A 23 17.29 10.14 1.77
N GLY A 24 17.42 10.01 3.09
CA GLY A 24 16.34 10.18 4.04
C GLY A 24 15.39 8.99 4.13
N ARG A 25 15.45 8.22 5.23
CA ARG A 25 14.37 7.31 5.60
C ARG A 25 13.05 8.09 5.58
N SER A 26 12.13 7.68 4.70
CA SER A 26 10.77 8.24 4.60
C SER A 26 10.11 8.26 5.97
N TRP A 27 9.26 9.26 6.26
CA TRP A 27 8.48 9.30 7.50
C TRP A 27 7.68 8.00 7.72
N LEU A 28 7.18 7.39 6.65
CA LEU A 28 6.47 6.12 6.70
C LEU A 28 7.40 4.96 7.12
N ASP A 29 8.62 4.93 6.58
CA ASP A 29 9.62 3.93 6.96
C ASP A 29 10.00 4.05 8.44
N ARG A 30 10.04 5.28 8.96
CA ARG A 30 10.33 5.55 10.38
C ARG A 30 9.16 5.21 11.31
N TYR A 31 7.92 5.49 10.89
CA TYR A 31 6.73 5.19 11.69
C TYR A 31 6.43 3.68 11.73
N PHE A 32 6.54 3.00 10.58
CA PHE A 32 6.22 1.58 10.44
C PHE A 32 7.43 0.65 10.52
N HIS A 33 8.66 1.17 10.63
CA HIS A 33 9.90 0.38 10.68
C HIS A 33 10.00 -0.63 9.52
N ILE A 34 9.65 -0.21 8.30
CA ILE A 34 9.50 -1.11 7.13
C ILE A 34 10.84 -1.77 6.79
N SER A 35 11.90 -0.97 6.72
CA SER A 35 13.25 -1.45 6.42
C SER A 35 13.84 -2.31 7.53
N ASP A 36 13.58 -1.98 8.80
CA ASP A 36 14.05 -2.77 9.95
C ASP A 36 13.39 -4.17 9.99
N ARG A 37 12.17 -4.28 9.45
CA ARG A 37 11.45 -5.56 9.26
C ARG A 37 11.87 -6.30 7.97
N GLY A 38 12.80 -5.75 7.19
CA GLY A 38 13.23 -6.32 5.91
C GLY A 38 12.14 -6.34 4.83
N SER A 39 11.11 -5.49 4.97
CA SER A 39 10.01 -5.39 4.00
C SER A 39 10.23 -4.23 3.02
N THR A 40 9.36 -4.12 2.02
CA THR A 40 9.37 -3.01 1.06
C THR A 40 8.01 -2.31 1.05
N LEU A 41 7.99 -1.01 0.76
CA LEU A 41 6.75 -0.25 0.68
C LEU A 41 5.73 -0.91 -0.27
N ALA A 42 6.20 -1.40 -1.43
CA ALA A 42 5.35 -2.11 -2.39
C ALA A 42 4.78 -3.43 -1.85
N ARG A 43 5.47 -4.11 -0.93
CA ARG A 43 4.95 -5.32 -0.26
C ARG A 43 3.87 -4.95 0.76
N GLU A 44 4.12 -3.94 1.58
CA GLU A 44 3.16 -3.47 2.60
C GLU A 44 1.88 -2.94 1.95
N VAL A 45 1.99 -2.12 0.90
CA VAL A 45 0.81 -1.59 0.19
C VAL A 45 -0.03 -2.70 -0.43
N ARG A 46 0.59 -3.71 -1.04
CA ARG A 46 -0.16 -4.86 -1.58
C ARG A 46 -0.89 -5.63 -0.48
N GLY A 47 -0.25 -5.85 0.67
CA GLY A 47 -0.89 -6.47 1.83
C GLY A 47 -2.09 -5.66 2.33
N GLY A 48 -1.92 -4.34 2.49
CA GLY A 48 -2.98 -3.44 2.89
C GLY A 48 -4.16 -3.43 1.91
N VAL A 49 -3.89 -3.41 0.59
CA VAL A 49 -4.94 -3.49 -0.44
C VAL A 49 -5.70 -4.80 -0.34
N THR A 50 -5.03 -5.94 -0.12
CA THR A 50 -5.72 -7.23 0.04
C THR A 50 -6.66 -7.21 1.24
N THR A 51 -6.21 -6.75 2.41
CA THR A 51 -7.07 -6.65 3.61
C THR A 51 -8.20 -5.65 3.41
N PHE A 52 -7.94 -4.51 2.79
CA PHE A 52 -8.97 -3.51 2.46
C PHE A 52 -10.06 -4.10 1.57
N MET A 53 -9.69 -4.83 0.51
CA MET A 53 -10.67 -5.47 -0.38
C MET A 53 -11.49 -6.53 0.35
N ALA A 54 -10.91 -7.27 1.28
CA ALA A 54 -11.65 -8.23 2.11
C ALA A 54 -12.72 -7.53 2.97
N MET A 55 -12.39 -6.42 3.63
CA MET A 55 -13.35 -5.67 4.44
C MET A 55 -14.40 -4.97 3.59
N ALA A 56 -14.00 -4.35 2.48
CA ALA A 56 -14.92 -3.74 1.52
C ALA A 56 -15.91 -4.77 0.96
N TYR A 57 -15.46 -6.00 0.71
CA TYR A 57 -16.32 -7.09 0.31
C TYR A 57 -17.38 -7.42 1.37
N ILE A 58 -17.02 -7.50 2.66
CA ILE A 58 -17.98 -7.75 3.75
C ILE A 58 -19.07 -6.66 3.78
N VAL A 59 -18.68 -5.39 3.66
CA VAL A 59 -19.60 -4.25 3.66
C VAL A 59 -20.61 -4.32 2.52
N LEU A 60 -20.19 -4.72 1.32
CA LEU A 60 -21.06 -4.84 0.15
C LEU A 60 -21.89 -6.14 0.14
N LEU A 61 -21.33 -7.23 0.66
CA LEU A 61 -21.95 -8.54 0.63
C LEU A 61 -23.12 -8.65 1.62
N ASN A 62 -22.96 -8.14 2.84
CA ASN A 62 -23.98 -8.25 3.89
C ASN A 62 -25.36 -7.70 3.46
N PRO A 63 -25.47 -6.50 2.88
CA PRO A 63 -26.75 -5.99 2.37
C PRO A 63 -27.34 -6.87 1.27
N VAL A 64 -26.53 -7.40 0.35
CA VAL A 64 -27.01 -8.26 -0.74
C VAL A 64 -27.62 -9.56 -0.18
N ILE A 65 -27.02 -10.12 0.88
CA ILE A 65 -27.53 -11.33 1.54
C ILE A 65 -28.79 -11.03 2.38
N LEU A 66 -28.82 -9.90 3.08
CA LEU A 66 -29.84 -9.60 4.10
C LEU A 66 -31.05 -8.80 3.59
N SER A 67 -31.01 -8.27 2.36
CA SER A 67 -32.13 -7.50 1.77
C SER A 67 -33.31 -8.37 1.31
N VAL A 68 -33.53 -9.52 1.94
CA VAL A 68 -34.62 -10.45 1.63
C VAL A 68 -35.79 -10.24 2.61
N PRO A 69 -37.05 -10.48 2.19
CA PRO A 69 -38.20 -10.40 3.08
C PRO A 69 -38.09 -11.41 4.22
N ASP A 70 -38.30 -10.94 5.45
CA ASP A 70 -38.32 -11.78 6.64
C ASP A 70 -39.66 -12.50 6.83
N ALA A 71 -39.80 -13.25 7.92
CA ALA A 71 -41.02 -14.00 8.24
C ALA A 71 -42.27 -13.10 8.41
N SER A 72 -42.09 -11.80 8.66
CA SER A 72 -43.16 -10.79 8.77
C SER A 72 -43.41 -10.01 7.47
N LYS A 73 -42.72 -10.38 6.37
CA LYS A 73 -42.66 -9.65 5.09
C LYS A 73 -42.03 -8.26 5.19
N ALA A 74 -41.32 -7.96 6.27
CA ALA A 74 -40.50 -6.76 6.37
C ALA A 74 -39.14 -7.01 5.69
N THR A 75 -38.58 -5.97 5.10
CA THR A 75 -37.25 -6.00 4.48
C THR A 75 -36.34 -5.07 5.24
N LEU A 76 -35.11 -5.51 5.54
CA LEU A 76 -34.08 -4.62 6.07
C LEU A 76 -33.62 -3.68 4.96
N ASP A 77 -33.55 -2.39 5.26
CA ASP A 77 -33.00 -1.41 4.32
C ASP A 77 -31.50 -1.67 4.12
N ALA A 78 -31.09 -1.74 2.85
CA ALA A 78 -29.71 -2.02 2.49
C ALA A 78 -28.74 -0.97 3.06
N GLY A 79 -29.16 0.30 3.15
CA GLY A 79 -28.36 1.38 3.73
C GLY A 79 -28.13 1.21 5.23
N GLN A 80 -29.17 0.81 5.98
CA GLN A 80 -29.05 0.51 7.41
C GLN A 80 -28.10 -0.66 7.67
N VAL A 81 -28.23 -1.75 6.91
CA VAL A 81 -27.35 -2.94 7.03
C VAL A 81 -25.90 -2.60 6.66
N THR A 82 -25.70 -1.79 5.63
CA THR A 82 -24.36 -1.32 5.22
C THR A 82 -23.71 -0.51 6.33
N THR A 83 -24.45 0.44 6.91
CA THR A 83 -23.94 1.33 7.97
C THR A 83 -23.58 0.54 9.23
N ALA A 84 -24.45 -0.38 9.66
CA ALA A 84 -24.18 -1.25 10.80
C ALA A 84 -22.97 -2.17 10.57
N THR A 85 -22.85 -2.73 9.37
CA THR A 85 -21.70 -3.59 9.00
C THR A 85 -20.40 -2.79 8.97
N ALA A 86 -20.41 -1.59 8.38
CA ALA A 86 -19.24 -0.71 8.32
C ALA A 86 -18.77 -0.23 9.70
N PHE A 87 -19.68 -0.17 10.69
CA PHE A 87 -19.30 0.12 12.07
C PHE A 87 -18.66 -1.08 12.78
N ALA A 88 -19.08 -2.30 12.44
CA ALA A 88 -18.61 -3.53 13.09
C ALA A 88 -17.28 -4.05 12.51
N ALA A 89 -17.02 -3.78 11.23
CA ALA A 89 -15.79 -4.13 10.53
C ALA A 89 -14.64 -3.17 10.89
#